data_AF-A0A0R1PIK0-F1
#
_entry.id   AF-A0A0R1PIK0-F1
#
_cell.length_a   1.000
_cell.length_b   1.000
_cell.length_c   1.000
_cell.angle_alpha   90.00
_cell.angle_beta   90.00
_cell.angle_gamma   90.00
#
_symmetry.space_group_name_H-M   'P 1'
#
loop_
_entity.id
_entity.type
_entity.pdbx_description
1 polymer ?
#
loop_
_entity_poly.entity_id
_entity_poly.type
_entity_poly.pdbx_seq_one_letter_code
_entity_poly.pdbx_strand_id
1 'polypeptide(L)'
;MVKVLHTIWVIIVGAVIGAIASMIINRDMPWGWVGNIIGGLVGAWLGETILGAWGPSIAGMAIVPAIVGAIVVVLLTTWLFSSMRRS
;
A
#
# COMPACT_ATOMS: atom_id res chain seq x y z
N MET A 1 -17.60 16.57 -11.73
CA MET A 1 -16.34 17.34 -11.61
C MET A 1 -15.58 17.03 -10.30
N VAL A 2 -16.23 16.99 -9.13
CA VAL A 2 -15.58 16.71 -7.82
C VAL A 2 -14.94 15.30 -7.69
N LYS A 3 -15.47 14.30 -8.39
CA LYS A 3 -14.98 12.89 -8.32
C LYS A 3 -13.57 12.68 -8.88
N VAL A 4 -13.17 13.44 -9.91
CA VAL A 4 -11.88 13.26 -10.59
C VAL A 4 -10.72 13.80 -9.74
N LEU A 5 -10.92 14.91 -9.02
CA LEU A 5 -9.94 15.42 -8.05
C LEU A 5 -9.68 14.42 -6.91
N HIS A 6 -10.74 13.73 -6.46
CA HIS A 6 -10.64 12.76 -5.37
C HIS A 6 -9.81 11.53 -5.77
N THR A 7 -9.95 11.04 -7.00
CA THR A 7 -9.18 9.88 -7.49
C THR A 7 -7.69 10.19 -7.58
N ILE A 8 -7.32 11.38 -8.07
CA ILE A 8 -5.90 11.80 -8.15
C ILE A 8 -5.29 11.86 -6.76
N TRP A 9 -6.03 12.39 -5.78
CA TRP A 9 -5.58 12.47 -4.40
C TRP A 9 -5.38 11.09 -3.75
N VAL A 10 -6.31 10.15 -3.97
CA VAL A 10 -6.20 8.76 -3.48
C VAL A 10 -4.99 8.05 -4.07
N ILE A 11 -4.71 8.24 -5.35
CA ILE A 11 -3.54 7.63 -6.01
C ILE A 11 -2.23 8.20 -5.44
N ILE A 12 -2.17 9.51 -5.20
CA ILE A 12 -0.99 10.16 -4.59
C ILE A 12 -0.78 9.65 -3.17
N VAL A 13 -1.83 9.62 -2.34
CA VAL A 13 -1.76 9.14 -0.95
C VAL A 13 -1.38 7.65 -0.91
N GLY A 14 -1.99 6.83 -1.76
CA GLY A 14 -1.67 5.40 -1.87
C GLY A 14 -0.22 5.17 -2.32
N ALA A 15 0.29 5.96 -3.26
CA ALA A 15 1.69 5.90 -3.71
C ALA A 15 2.67 6.27 -2.59
N VAL A 16 2.37 7.32 -1.80
CA VAL A 16 3.18 7.72 -0.65
C VAL A 16 3.17 6.65 0.43
N ILE A 17 2.00 6.10 0.77
CA ILE A 17 1.88 5.00 1.75
C ILE A 17 2.66 3.77 1.28
N GLY A 18 2.55 3.39 0.00
CA GLY A 18 3.29 2.27 -0.57
C GLY A 18 4.80 2.45 -0.53
N ALA A 19 5.28 3.66 -0.83
CA ALA A 19 6.70 4.00 -0.73
C ALA A 19 7.20 3.93 0.72
N ILE A 20 6.44 4.47 1.67
CA ILE A 20 6.76 4.43 3.10
C ILE A 20 6.80 2.98 3.61
N ALA A 21 5.80 2.16 3.26
CA ALA A 21 5.75 0.76 3.65
C ALA A 21 6.98 -0.01 3.14
N SER A 22 7.34 0.17 1.87
CA SER A 22 8.50 -0.48 1.26
C SER A 22 9.82 -0.06 1.89
N MET A 23 9.94 1.23 2.26
CA MET A 23 11.10 1.77 2.98
C MET A 23 11.20 1.21 4.41
N ILE A 24 10.08 1.07 5.13
CA ILE A 24 10.04 0.45 6.47
C ILE A 24 10.48 -1.01 6.41
N ILE A 25 10.05 -1.74 5.39
CA ILE A 25 10.39 -3.14 5.18
C ILE A 25 11.84 -3.30 4.65
N ASN A 26 12.42 -2.20 4.15
CA ASN A 26 13.70 -2.18 3.43
C ASN A 26 13.74 -3.23 2.31
N ARG A 27 12.59 -3.46 1.67
CA ARG A 27 12.48 -4.31 0.48
C ARG A 27 11.48 -3.74 -0.50
N ASP A 28 11.87 -3.77 -1.77
CA ASP A 28 11.01 -3.37 -2.87
C ASP A 28 10.24 -4.57 -3.42
N MET A 29 9.02 -4.29 -3.86
CA MET A 29 8.21 -5.25 -4.58
C MET A 29 8.86 -5.61 -5.93
N PRO A 30 8.51 -6.79 -6.48
CA PRO A 30 8.76 -7.08 -7.89
C PRO A 30 8.18 -5.91 -8.71
N TRP A 31 8.86 -5.48 -9.77
CA TRP A 31 8.52 -4.28 -10.56
C TRP A 31 8.95 -2.92 -9.95
N GLY A 32 9.72 -2.92 -8.86
CA GLY A 32 10.35 -1.72 -8.30
C GLY A 32 9.33 -0.70 -7.80
N TRP A 33 9.50 0.57 -8.18
CA TRP A 33 8.63 1.67 -7.73
C TRP A 33 7.16 1.49 -8.12
N VAL A 34 6.87 0.86 -9.27
CA VAL A 34 5.49 0.59 -9.72
C VAL A 34 4.85 -0.48 -8.85
N GLY A 35 5.62 -1.53 -8.51
CA GLY A 35 5.18 -2.58 -7.59
C GLY A 35 4.80 -1.98 -6.23
N ASN A 36 5.65 -1.12 -5.68
CA ASN A 36 5.43 -0.47 -4.39
C ASN A 36 4.15 0.37 -4.36
N ILE A 37 3.82 1.09 -5.45
CA ILE A 37 2.57 1.85 -5.55
C ILE A 37 1.36 0.91 -5.61
N ILE A 38 1.41 -0.13 -6.44
CA ILE A 38 0.29 -1.08 -6.58
C ILE A 38 0.07 -1.85 -5.28
N GLY A 39 1.13 -2.37 -4.66
CA GLY A 39 1.01 -3.05 -3.37
C GLY A 39 0.63 -2.13 -2.22
N GLY A 40 1.04 -0.86 -2.27
CA GLY A 40 0.58 0.18 -1.36
C GLY A 40 -0.92 0.42 -1.47
N LEU A 41 -1.45 0.58 -2.69
CA LEU A 41 -2.88 0.76 -2.95
C LEU A 41 -3.70 -0.49 -2.55
N VAL A 42 -3.26 -1.67 -2.98
CA VAL A 42 -3.94 -2.95 -2.68
C VAL A 42 -3.89 -3.25 -1.19
N GLY A 43 -2.73 -3.06 -0.56
CA GLY A 43 -2.58 -3.28 0.87
C GLY A 43 -3.27 -2.24 1.72
N ALA A 44 -3.34 -0.97 1.29
CA ALA A 44 -4.12 0.03 1.98
C ALA A 44 -5.61 -0.33 2.01
N TRP A 45 -6.14 -0.72 0.85
CA TRP A 45 -7.53 -1.16 0.72
C TRP A 45 -7.81 -2.46 1.50
N LEU A 46 -6.91 -3.44 1.44
CA LEU A 46 -7.03 -4.68 2.22
C LEU A 46 -6.93 -4.41 3.73
N GLY A 47 -6.04 -3.52 4.15
CA GLY A 47 -5.86 -3.13 5.55
C GLY A 47 -7.12 -2.50 6.12
N GLU A 48 -7.70 -1.55 5.41
CA GLU A 48 -8.95 -0.89 5.81
C GLU A 48 -10.16 -1.84 5.82
N THR A 49 -10.25 -2.76 4.85
CA THR A 49 -11.36 -3.73 4.80
C THR A 49 -11.25 -4.80 5.89
N ILE A 50 -10.05 -5.24 6.26
CA ILE A 50 -9.84 -6.30 7.26
C ILE A 50 -9.83 -5.74 8.69
N LEU A 51 -9.11 -4.63 8.92
CA LEU A 51 -8.95 -4.04 10.24
C LEU A 51 -10.08 -3.05 10.58
N GLY A 52 -10.90 -2.67 9.60
CA GLY A 52 -11.91 -1.64 9.71
C GLY A 52 -11.33 -0.23 9.57
N ALA A 53 -12.20 0.75 9.38
CA ALA A 53 -11.82 2.16 9.27
C ALA A 53 -11.78 2.81 10.66
N TRP A 54 -10.65 2.71 11.35
CA TRP A 54 -10.43 3.37 12.64
C TRP A 54 -9.18 4.26 12.61
N GLY A 55 -9.23 5.35 13.39
CA GLY A 55 -8.19 6.37 13.41
C GLY A 55 -8.41 7.50 12.40
N PRO A 56 -7.40 8.38 12.21
CA PRO A 56 -7.52 9.54 11.34
C PRO A 56 -7.68 9.11 9.87
N SER A 57 -8.67 9.66 9.19
CA SER A 57 -8.89 9.43 7.76
C SER A 57 -8.26 10.54 6.93
N ILE A 58 -7.44 10.19 5.94
CA ILE A 58 -6.98 11.10 4.89
C ILE A 58 -7.49 10.55 3.57
N ALA A 59 -7.99 11.42 2.68
CA ALA A 59 -8.54 11.01 1.38
C ALA A 59 -9.77 10.09 1.44
N GLY A 60 -10.43 9.99 2.60
CA GLY A 60 -11.54 9.04 2.79
C GLY A 60 -11.08 7.60 3.06
N MET A 61 -9.79 7.38 3.33
CA MET A 61 -9.24 6.09 3.79
C MET A 61 -8.64 6.25 5.19
N ALA A 62 -8.87 5.28 6.06
CA ALA A 62 -8.26 5.23 7.38
C ALA A 62 -6.74 4.98 7.28
N ILE A 63 -5.93 5.94 7.72
CA ILE A 63 -4.46 5.91 7.52
C ILE A 63 -3.82 4.72 8.23
N VAL A 64 -4.21 4.47 9.49
CA VAL A 64 -3.56 3.46 10.32
C VAL A 64 -3.80 2.04 9.76
N PRO A 65 -5.05 1.61 9.52
CA PRO A 65 -5.34 0.37 8.80
C PRO A 65 -4.65 0.28 7.45
N ALA A 66 -4.62 1.38 6.69
CA ALA A 66 -4.05 1.43 5.36
C ALA A 66 -2.53 1.17 5.36
N ILE A 67 -1.78 1.83 6.26
CA ILE A 67 -0.33 1.63 6.37
C ILE A 67 -0.02 0.19 6.79
N VAL A 68 -0.76 -0.34 7.77
CA VAL A 68 -0.55 -1.71 8.25
C VAL A 68 -0.81 -2.72 7.12
N GLY A 69 -1.92 -2.59 6.40
CA GLY A 69 -2.23 -3.47 5.28
C GLY A 69 -1.23 -3.34 4.13
N ALA A 70 -0.77 -2.13 3.81
CA ALA A 70 0.29 -1.90 2.83
C ALA A 70 1.59 -2.62 3.20
N ILE A 71 2.02 -2.52 4.46
CA ILE A 71 3.21 -3.21 4.97
C ILE A 71 3.05 -4.73 4.83
N VAL A 72 1.90 -5.28 5.23
CA VAL A 72 1.65 -6.72 5.15
C VAL A 72 1.68 -7.22 3.70
N VAL A 73 1.03 -6.52 2.76
CA VAL A 73 1.02 -6.91 1.34
C VAL A 73 2.40 -6.83 0.71
N VAL A 74 3.16 -5.76 0.98
CA VAL A 74 4.53 -5.60 0.49
C VAL A 74 5.43 -6.71 1.04
N LEU A 75 5.32 -7.04 2.33
CA LEU A 75 6.05 -8.15 2.95
C LEU A 75 5.72 -9.49 2.30
N LEU A 76 4.44 -9.84 2.18
CA LEU A 76 3.99 -11.12 1.63
C LEU A 76 4.41 -11.30 0.18
N THR A 77 4.21 -10.26 -0.65
CA THR A 77 4.55 -10.34 -2.07
C THR A 77 6.05 -10.44 -2.26
N THR A 78 6.82 -9.62 -1.54
CA THR A 78 8.27 -9.65 -1.64
C THR A 78 8.85 -10.96 -1.13
N TRP A 79 8.29 -11.54 -0.08
CA TRP A 79 8.68 -12.85 0.42
C TRP A 79 8.38 -13.97 -0.60
N LEU A 80 7.17 -13.97 -1.18
CA LEU A 80 6.75 -14.95 -2.19
C LEU A 80 7.68 -14.92 -3.42
N PHE A 81 7.97 -13.74 -3.94
CA PHE A 81 8.86 -13.58 -5.10
C PHE A 81 10.34 -13.81 -4.75
N SER A 82 10.78 -13.45 -3.54
CA SER A 82 12.14 -13.75 -3.05
C SER A 82 12.38 -15.25 -2.95
N SER A 83 11.34 -16.06 -2.67
CA SER A 83 11.44 -17.51 -2.65
C SER A 83 11.62 -18.10 -4.06
N MET A 84 11.04 -17.48 -5.08
CA MET A 84 11.14 -17.95 -6.48
C MET A 84 12.50 -17.67 -7.12
N ARG A 85 13.21 -16.61 -6.70
CA ARG A 85 14.53 -16.22 -7.26
C ARG A 85 15.70 -17.04 -6.71
N ARG A 86 15.45 -18.00 -5.80
CA ARG A 86 16.48 -18.88 -5.21
C ARG A 86 16.55 -20.29 -5.83
N SER A 87 15.88 -20.55 -6.95
CA SER A 87 15.98 -21.84 -7.65
C SER A 87 16.67 -21.73 -9.00
#